data_AF-A0A2X1ZS40-F1
#
_entry.id   AF-A0A2X1ZS40-F1
#
_cell.length_a   1.000
_cell.length_b   1.000
_cell.length_c   1.000
_cell.angle_alpha   90.00
_cell.angle_beta   90.00
_cell.angle_gamma   90.00
#
_symmetry.space_group_name_H-M   'P 1'
#
loop_
_entity.id
_entity.type
_entity.pdbx_description
1 polymer ?
#
loop_
_entity_poly.entity_id
_entity_poly.type
_entity_poly.pdbx_seq_one_letter_code
_entity_poly.pdbx_strand_id
1 'polypeptide(L)'
;MNKLTISLIISVLLPFNASANSCKIEGYAVGFFNGVATTEDQALRGQKEIESTLGITQYNGEPVEYQLFYNDLLSLYFMWFS
;
A
#
# COMPACT_ATOMS: atom_id res chain seq x y z
N MET A 1 10.69 -53.25 -6.08
CA MET A 1 10.06 -51.94 -6.33
C MET A 1 10.54 -51.41 -7.66
N ASN A 2 9.63 -51.06 -8.57
CA ASN A 2 10.04 -50.57 -9.89
C ASN A 2 10.49 -49.10 -9.77
N LYS A 3 11.34 -48.63 -10.69
CA LYS A 3 11.85 -47.25 -10.68
C LYS A 3 10.73 -46.20 -10.77
N LEU A 4 9.63 -46.48 -11.48
CA LEU A 4 8.43 -45.63 -11.52
C LEU A 4 7.74 -45.54 -10.15
N THR A 5 7.70 -46.62 -9.36
CA THR A 5 7.05 -46.64 -8.05
C THR A 5 7.80 -45.75 -7.06
N ILE A 6 9.14 -45.76 -7.12
CA ILE A 6 9.99 -44.90 -6.29
C ILE A 6 9.83 -43.43 -6.71
N SER A 7 9.79 -43.16 -8.01
CA SER A 7 9.62 -41.80 -8.54
C SER A 7 8.27 -41.19 -8.14
N LEU A 8 7.20 -42.00 -8.11
CA LEU A 8 5.86 -41.55 -7.70
C LEU A 8 5.82 -41.17 -6.21
N ILE A 9 6.50 -41.93 -5.35
CA ILE A 9 6.51 -41.70 -3.90
C ILE A 9 7.26 -40.40 -3.58
N ILE A 10 8.35 -40.11 -4.29
CA ILE A 10 9.14 -38.87 -4.10
C ILE A 10 8.33 -37.63 -4.47
N SER A 11 7.52 -37.69 -5.52
CA SER A 11 6.65 -36.56 -5.92
C SER A 11 5.53 -36.24 -4.93
N VAL A 12 5.05 -37.22 -4.16
CA VAL A 12 3.97 -37.03 -3.17
C VAL A 12 4.49 -36.46 -1.85
N LEU A 13 5.78 -36.65 -1.55
CA LEU A 13 6.38 -36.25 -0.26
C LEU A 13 6.99 -34.84 -0.27
N LEU A 14 6.98 -34.13 -1.40
CA LEU A 14 7.48 -32.76 -1.45
C LEU A 14 6.40 -31.79 -0.94
N PRO A 15 6.56 -31.16 0.23
CA PRO A 15 5.67 -30.10 0.66
C PRO A 15 5.86 -28.92 -0.30
N PHE A 16 4.86 -28.67 -1.15
CA PHE A 16 4.74 -27.41 -1.84
C PHE A 16 4.35 -26.35 -0.81
N ASN A 17 5.36 -25.75 -0.18
CA ASN A 17 5.18 -24.52 0.58
C ASN A 17 4.89 -23.40 -0.43
N ALA A 18 3.63 -23.28 -0.84
CA ALA A 18 3.17 -22.12 -1.57
C ALA A 18 3.20 -20.92 -0.60
N SER A 19 4.28 -20.14 -0.66
CA SER A 19 4.33 -18.81 -0.04
C SER A 19 3.39 -17.90 -0.84
N ALA A 20 2.13 -17.87 -0.45
CA ALA A 20 1.12 -16.97 -1.03
C ALA A 20 1.17 -15.59 -0.37
N ASN A 21 2.37 -15.01 -0.26
CA ASN A 21 2.50 -13.57 0.02
C ASN A 21 3.10 -12.89 -1.20
N SER A 22 2.39 -12.96 -2.32
CA SER A 22 2.72 -12.24 -3.55
C SER A 22 2.19 -10.80 -3.51
N CYS A 23 2.07 -10.21 -2.32
CA CYS A 23 1.78 -8.79 -2.17
C CYS A 23 2.95 -8.00 -2.74
N LYS A 24 2.87 -7.72 -4.04
CA LYS A 24 3.77 -6.78 -4.70
C LYS A 24 3.29 -5.39 -4.34
N ILE A 25 4.19 -4.54 -3.87
CA ILE A 25 3.90 -3.12 -3.71
C ILE A 25 3.83 -2.52 -5.11
N GLU A 26 2.69 -1.89 -5.43
CA GLU A 26 2.43 -1.25 -6.73
C GLU A 26 2.53 0.28 -6.67
N GLY A 27 2.74 0.83 -5.49
CA GLY A 27 2.80 2.26 -5.25
C GLY A 27 2.79 2.61 -3.77
N TYR A 28 3.12 3.87 -3.49
CA TYR A 28 3.08 4.47 -2.16
C TYR A 28 2.11 5.64 -2.17
N ALA A 29 1.30 5.78 -1.13
CA ALA A 29 0.44 6.93 -0.94
C ALA A 29 1.00 7.83 0.19
N VAL A 30 1.12 9.12 -0.09
CA VAL A 30 1.37 10.14 0.94
C VAL A 30 0.04 10.81 1.24
N GLY A 31 -0.54 10.45 2.38
CA GLY A 31 -1.78 11.06 2.86
C GLY A 31 -1.51 12.31 3.66
N PHE A 32 -2.17 13.41 3.31
CA PHE A 32 -2.22 14.61 4.14
C PHE A 32 -3.54 14.69 4.87
N PHE A 33 -3.48 14.77 6.21
CA PHE A 33 -4.66 15.00 7.05
C PHE A 33 -4.49 16.30 7.83
N ASN A 34 -5.23 17.33 7.40
CA ASN A 34 -5.18 18.65 8.03
C ASN A 34 -6.23 18.77 9.15
N GLY A 35 -6.11 17.98 10.22
CA GLY A 35 -6.93 18.15 11.44
C GLY A 35 -8.46 18.18 11.24
N VAL A 36 -9.17 18.69 12.25
CA VAL A 36 -10.64 18.82 12.28
C VAL A 36 -11.05 20.24 11.89
N ALA A 37 -12.19 20.38 11.19
CA ALA A 37 -12.76 21.67 10.76
C ALA A 37 -11.91 22.47 9.76
N THR A 38 -11.43 21.79 8.71
CA THR A 38 -10.62 22.39 7.64
C THR A 38 -11.41 22.41 6.35
N THR A 39 -11.35 23.52 5.60
CA THR A 39 -11.99 23.59 4.27
C THR A 39 -11.20 22.80 3.23
N GLU A 40 -11.87 22.36 2.16
CA GLU A 40 -11.21 21.68 1.02
C GLU A 40 -10.01 22.48 0.49
N ASP A 41 -10.17 23.79 0.31
CA ASP A 41 -9.10 24.69 -0.13
C ASP A 41 -7.87 24.70 0.80
N GLN A 42 -8.11 24.67 2.11
CA GLN A 42 -7.02 24.63 3.10
C GLN A 42 -6.31 23.27 3.06
N ALA A 43 -7.05 22.18 2.85
CA ALA A 43 -6.47 20.86 2.70
C ALA A 43 -5.64 20.75 1.40
N LEU A 44 -6.17 21.27 0.28
CA LEU A 44 -5.47 21.32 -1.01
C LEU A 44 -4.17 22.13 -0.92
N ARG A 45 -4.18 23.26 -0.21
CA ARG A 45 -2.95 24.04 0.01
C ARG A 45 -1.90 23.26 0.79
N GLY A 46 -2.30 22.56 1.85
CA GLY A 46 -1.35 21.77 2.64
C GLY A 46 -0.82 20.54 1.88
N GLN A 47 -1.66 19.88 1.07
CA GLN A 47 -1.20 18.82 0.16
C GLN A 47 -0.13 19.34 -0.81
N LYS A 48 -0.37 20.48 -1.46
CA LYS A 48 0.59 21.12 -2.37
C LYS A 48 1.90 21.50 -1.68
N GLU A 49 1.83 22.00 -0.45
CA GLU A 49 3.03 22.32 0.34
C GLU A 49 3.86 21.06 0.62
N ILE A 50 3.22 19.95 0.98
CA ILE A 50 3.88 18.66 1.20
C ILE A 50 4.47 18.10 -0.09
N GLU A 51 3.71 18.15 -1.19
CA GLU A 51 4.19 17.73 -2.51
C GLU A 51 5.43 18.53 -2.92
N SER A 52 5.39 19.86 -2.76
CA SER A 52 6.54 20.72 -3.04
C SER A 52 7.72 20.49 -2.09
N THR A 53 7.47 20.16 -0.82
CA THR A 53 8.53 19.97 0.19
C THR A 53 9.23 18.64 0.00
N LEU A 54 8.47 17.57 -0.25
CA LEU A 54 9.02 16.24 -0.44
C LEU A 54 9.62 16.09 -1.84
N GLY A 55 8.94 16.60 -2.87
CA GLY A 55 9.40 16.53 -4.25
C GLY A 55 9.61 15.10 -4.76
N ILE A 56 8.98 14.10 -4.14
CA ILE A 56 9.13 12.69 -4.48
C ILE A 56 8.02 12.27 -5.44
N THR A 57 8.40 11.75 -6.60
CA THR A 57 7.45 11.15 -7.55
C THR A 57 7.51 9.63 -7.53
N GLN A 58 8.57 9.06 -6.93
CA GLN A 58 8.80 7.63 -6.81
C GLN A 58 9.56 7.30 -5.51
N TYR A 59 9.31 6.13 -4.97
CA TYR A 59 10.03 5.56 -3.83
C TYR A 59 10.22 4.05 -4.07
N ASN A 60 11.44 3.54 -3.88
CA ASN A 60 11.81 2.15 -4.21
C ASN A 60 11.46 1.69 -5.64
N GLY A 61 11.43 2.60 -6.61
CA GLY A 61 11.07 2.30 -7.99
C GLY A 61 9.57 2.19 -8.27
N GLU A 62 8.72 2.38 -7.25
CA GLU A 62 7.27 2.41 -7.38
C GLU A 62 6.76 3.87 -7.30
N PRO A 63 5.63 4.20 -7.95
CA PRO A 63 5.09 5.56 -7.97
C PRO A 63 4.64 6.04 -6.58
N VAL A 64 4.76 7.33 -6.34
CA VAL A 64 4.17 8.00 -5.17
C VAL A 64 2.97 8.83 -5.60
N GLU A 65 1.83 8.61 -4.96
CA GLU A 65 0.61 9.41 -5.12
C GLU A 65 0.34 10.25 -3.86
N TYR A 66 0.06 11.53 -4.04
CA TYR A 66 -0.38 12.40 -2.95
C TYR A 66 -1.90 12.37 -2.87
N GLN A 67 -2.45 11.92 -1.75
CA GLN A 67 -3.90 11.82 -1.56
C GLN A 67 -4.39 12.86 -0.57
N LEU A 68 -5.47 13.54 -0.96
CA LEU A 68 -6.12 14.56 -0.16
C LEU A 68 -7.14 13.90 0.78
N PHE A 69 -6.91 14.03 2.07
CA PHE A 69 -7.89 13.64 3.09
C PHE A 69 -8.33 14.88 3.85
N TYR A 70 -9.60 15.24 3.72
CA TYR A 70 -10.20 16.33 4.49
C TYR A 70 -11.58 15.93 5.01
N ASN A 71 -11.96 16.55 6.13
CA ASN A 71 -13.26 16.36 6.72
C ASN A 71 -13.87 17.74 6.95
N ASP A 72 -14.98 18.01 6.28
CA ASP A 72 -15.75 19.25 6.43
C ASP A 72 -16.54 19.29 7.74
N LEU A 73 -16.73 18.14 8.38
CA LEU A 73 -17.42 17.97 9.66
C LEU A 73 -16.46 17.82 10.85
N LEU A 74 -16.96 18.07 12.07
CA LEU A 74 -16.23 17.88 13.33
C LEU A 74 -15.95 16.40 13.69
N SER A 75 -16.38 15.44 12.85
CA SER A 75 -16.39 14.01 13.17
C SER A 75 -15.27 13.26 12.46
N LEU A 76 -14.14 13.06 13.15
CA LEU A 76 -13.02 12.23 12.71
C LEU A 76 -13.46 10.79 12.39
N TYR A 77 -13.72 10.50 11.12
CA TYR A 77 -13.59 9.13 10.60
C TYR A 77 -12.14 8.96 10.15
N PHE A 78 -11.30 8.45 11.05
CA PHE A 78 -9.98 7.95 10.68
C PHE A 78 -10.17 6.75 9.75
N MET A 79 -9.96 6.94 8.46
CA MET A 79 -9.85 5.84 7.52
C MET A 79 -8.44 5.25 7.68
N TRP A 80 -8.36 4.16 8.45
CA TRP A 80 -7.14 3.35 8.55
C TRP A 80 -6.95 2.62 7.22
N PHE A 81 -5.93 3.01 6.45
CA PHE A 81 -5.46 2.18 5.35
C PHE A 81 -4.66 1.02 5.95
N SER A 82 -5.15 -0.20 5.74
CA SER A 82 -4.50 -1.47 6.11
C SER A 82 -3.42 -1.83 5.10
#